data_AF-A0A834ED78-F1
#
_entry.id   AF-A0A834ED78-F1
#
_cell.length_a   1.000
_cell.length_b   1.000
_cell.length_c   1.000
_cell.angle_alpha   90.00
_cell.angle_beta   90.00
_cell.angle_gamma   90.00
#
_symmetry.space_group_name_H-M   'P 1'
#
loop_
_entity.id
_entity.type
_entity.pdbx_description
1 polymer ?
#
loop_
_entity_poly.entity_id
_entity_poly.type
_entity_poly.pdbx_seq_one_letter_code
_entity_poly.pdbx_strand_id
1 'polypeptide(L)'
;MAKVQVNNVVVLDNPSPFYNPFQFEITFECIEDLSEDLEWKIIYVGSAESEEYDQVLDSVLVGPVPAGRHMFVFQVRLFLVNIYARYIANRLSHVVLIPFLWVKSLCCCCIHFLSASLMF
;
A
#
# COMPACT_ATOMS: atom_id res chain seq x y z
N MET A 1 -19.61 -6.14 12.66
CA MET A 1 -19.29 -4.89 11.95
C MET A 1 -17.80 -4.64 12.12
N ALA A 2 -17.09 -4.18 11.09
CA ALA A 2 -15.66 -3.87 11.22
C ALA A 2 -15.47 -2.67 12.16
N LYS A 3 -14.46 -2.72 13.03
CA LYS A 3 -14.18 -1.65 14.00
C LYS A 3 -13.46 -0.45 13.38
N VAL A 4 -12.86 -0.67 12.22
CA VAL A 4 -12.07 0.30 11.46
C VAL A 4 -12.59 0.34 10.03
N GLN A 5 -12.76 1.54 9.50
CA GLN A 5 -13.14 1.78 8.12
C GLN A 5 -12.13 2.72 7.46
N VAL A 6 -11.59 2.32 6.32
CA VAL A 6 -10.76 3.22 5.50
C VAL A 6 -11.67 4.14 4.71
N ASN A 7 -11.53 5.45 4.90
CA ASN A 7 -12.38 6.46 4.28
C ASN A 7 -11.77 7.01 2.99
N ASN A 8 -10.45 7.21 2.95
CA ASN A 8 -9.76 7.70 1.75
C ASN A 8 -8.30 7.27 1.72
N VAL A 9 -7.75 7.12 0.51
CA VAL A 9 -6.33 6.90 0.26
C VAL A 9 -5.90 7.80 -0.90
N VAL A 10 -5.03 8.76 -0.63
CA VAL A 10 -4.46 9.65 -1.64
C VAL A 10 -3.03 9.23 -1.93
N VAL A 11 -2.73 8.98 -3.21
CA VAL A 11 -1.37 8.71 -3.67
C VAL A 11 -0.67 10.05 -3.89
N LEU A 12 0.38 10.32 -3.12
CA LEU A 12 1.18 11.53 -3.23
C LEU A 12 2.34 11.30 -4.21
N ASP A 13 2.86 12.36 -4.83
CA ASP A 13 3.98 12.32 -5.78
C ASP A 13 3.76 11.32 -6.93
N ASN A 14 2.64 11.44 -7.64
CA ASN A 14 2.29 10.58 -8.77
C ASN A 14 1.98 11.43 -10.03
N PRO A 15 2.68 11.23 -11.16
CA PRO A 15 3.71 10.22 -11.43
C PRO A 15 5.07 10.54 -10.80
N SER A 16 5.80 9.52 -10.36
CA SER A 16 7.17 9.64 -9.84
C SER A 16 8.11 8.55 -10.40
N PRO A 17 9.43 8.78 -10.38
CA PRO A 17 10.43 7.76 -10.71
C PRO A 17 10.28 6.50 -9.84
N PHE A 18 10.59 5.34 -10.39
CA PHE A 18 10.51 4.05 -9.67
C PHE A 18 11.37 4.00 -8.39
N TYR A 19 12.46 4.78 -8.34
CA TYR A 19 13.33 4.86 -7.18
C TYR A 19 12.87 5.90 -6.15
N ASN A 20 11.78 6.62 -6.39
CA ASN A 20 11.19 7.48 -5.37
C ASN A 20 10.39 6.64 -4.36
N PRO A 21 10.35 7.05 -3.08
CA PRO A 21 9.57 6.35 -2.09
C PRO A 21 8.07 6.55 -2.36
N PHE A 22 7.31 5.48 -2.31
CA PHE A 22 5.85 5.56 -2.33
C PHE A 22 5.35 6.31 -1.11
N GLN A 23 4.37 7.19 -1.32
CA GLN A 23 3.76 8.02 -0.30
C GLN A 23 2.23 7.95 -0.41
N PHE A 24 1.58 7.53 0.67
CA PHE A 24 0.13 7.42 0.76
C PHE A 24 -0.38 8.23 1.93
N GLU A 25 -1.29 9.16 1.69
CA GLU A 25 -2.08 9.77 2.76
C GLU A 25 -3.32 8.90 2.99
N ILE A 26 -3.39 8.27 4.15
CA ILE A 26 -4.47 7.35 4.51
C ILE A 26 -5.35 8.04 5.54
N THR A 27 -6.65 8.10 5.24
CA THR A 27 -7.69 8.53 6.18
C THR A 27 -8.55 7.33 6.56
N PHE A 28 -8.68 7.05 7.85
CA PHE A 28 -9.51 5.97 8.36
C PHE A 28 -10.31 6.42 9.58
N GLU A 29 -11.33 5.66 9.94
CA GLU A 29 -12.22 5.94 11.07
C GLU A 29 -12.35 4.70 11.95
N CYS A 30 -12.17 4.90 13.25
CA CYS A 30 -12.38 3.90 14.28
C CYS A 30 -13.74 4.13 14.94
N ILE A 31 -14.60 3.12 14.96
CA ILE A 31 -15.93 3.20 15.58
C ILE A 31 -15.84 3.17 17.11
N GLU A 32 -14.84 2.47 17.64
CA GLU A 32 -14.56 2.33 19.07
C GLU A 32 -13.05 2.39 19.35
N ASP A 33 -12.67 2.57 20.61
CA ASP A 33 -11.28 2.59 21.04
C ASP A 33 -10.63 1.22 20.83
N LEU A 34 -9.48 1.21 20.15
CA LEU A 34 -8.68 0.02 19.92
C LEU A 34 -7.54 -0.05 20.95
N SER A 35 -7.57 -1.11 21.76
CA SER A 35 -6.50 -1.45 22.70
C SER A 35 -5.26 -2.04 22.02
N GLU A 36 -5.44 -2.62 20.82
CA GLU A 36 -4.39 -3.25 20.04
C GLU A 36 -3.93 -2.33 18.89
N ASP A 37 -2.67 -2.48 18.49
CA ASP A 37 -2.10 -1.70 17.39
C ASP A 37 -2.60 -2.19 16.03
N LEU A 38 -2.90 -1.25 15.14
CA LEU A 38 -3.18 -1.54 13.74
C LEU A 38 -1.88 -1.72 12.97
N GLU A 39 -1.72 -2.85 12.30
CA GLU A 39 -0.60 -3.08 11.39
C GLU A 39 -0.96 -2.66 9.96
N TRP A 40 -0.22 -1.70 9.44
CA TRP A 40 -0.30 -1.25 8.05
C TRP A 40 0.91 -1.76 7.28
N LYS A 41 0.66 -2.41 6.13
CA LYS A 41 1.70 -2.94 5.24
C LYS A 41 1.51 -2.40 3.83
N ILE A 42 2.62 -2.04 3.19
CA ILE A 42 2.65 -1.75 1.76
C ILE A 42 3.23 -2.97 1.07
N ILE A 43 2.48 -3.55 0.14
CA ILE A 43 2.87 -4.76 -0.59
C ILE A 43 2.96 -4.42 -2.07
N TYR A 44 4.12 -4.70 -2.65
CA TYR A 44 4.34 -4.63 -4.09
C TYR A 44 4.12 -6.01 -4.71
N VAL A 45 3.20 -6.08 -5.68
CA VAL A 45 2.88 -7.31 -6.39
C VAL A 45 3.94 -7.53 -7.47
N GLY A 46 4.80 -8.54 -7.27
CA GLY A 46 5.89 -8.85 -8.21
C GLY A 46 5.41 -9.63 -9.45
N SER A 47 4.29 -10.34 -9.34
CA SER A 47 3.67 -11.08 -10.45
C SER A 47 2.15 -11.11 -10.26
N ALA A 48 1.39 -10.91 -11.35
CA ALA A 48 -0.06 -11.05 -11.32
C ALA A 48 -0.52 -12.53 -11.17
N GLU A 49 0.38 -13.49 -11.45
CA GLU A 49 0.05 -14.92 -11.50
C GLU A 49 0.38 -15.67 -10.21
N SER A 50 1.25 -15.11 -9.35
CA SER A 50 1.72 -15.80 -8.15
C SER A 50 2.05 -14.82 -7.03
N GLU A 51 1.47 -15.07 -5.86
CA GLU A 51 1.73 -14.33 -4.62
C GLU A 51 3.13 -14.60 -4.04
N GLU A 52 3.87 -15.61 -4.54
CA GLU A 52 5.24 -15.92 -4.10
C GLU A 52 6.24 -14.79 -4.41
N TYR A 53 5.88 -13.90 -5.33
CA TYR A 53 6.69 -12.76 -5.74
C TYR A 53 6.28 -11.45 -5.07
N ASP A 54 5.28 -11.48 -4.18
CA ASP A 54 4.83 -10.30 -3.44
C ASP A 54 5.89 -9.86 -2.43
N GLN A 55 6.17 -8.56 -2.41
CA GLN A 55 7.20 -7.96 -1.58
C GLN A 55 6.56 -6.99 -0.60
N VAL A 56 6.73 -7.24 0.70
CA VAL A 56 6.39 -6.26 1.73
C VAL A 56 7.45 -5.15 1.71
N LEU A 57 7.06 -3.95 1.29
CA LEU A 57 7.95 -2.80 1.16
C LEU A 57 8.22 -2.12 2.51
N ASP A 58 7.19 -1.96 3.33
CA ASP A 58 7.29 -1.43 4.70
C ASP A 58 6.11 -1.92 5.54
N SER A 59 6.29 -1.92 6.86
CA SER A 59 5.25 -2.27 7.83
C SER A 59 5.32 -1.34 9.04
N VAL A 60 4.19 -0.75 9.42
CA VAL A 60 4.09 0.16 10.57
C VAL A 60 2.94 -0.25 11.49
N LEU A 61 3.17 -0.14 12.80
CA LEU A 61 2.16 -0.33 13.82
C LEU A 61 1.64 1.05 14.26
N VAL A 62 0.32 1.19 14.35
CA VAL A 62 -0.35 2.42 14.79
C VAL A 62 -1.26 2.05 15.95
N GLY A 63 -0.88 2.44 17.17
CA GLY A 63 -1.73 2.31 18.33
C GLY A 63 -1.12 2.86 19.62
N PRO A 64 -1.92 2.91 20.71
CA PRO A 64 -3.35 2.62 20.75
C PRO A 64 -4.19 3.67 20.00
N VAL A 65 -5.31 3.28 19.38
CA VAL A 65 -6.09 4.16 18.49
C VAL A 65 -7.46 4.48 19.10
N PRO A 66 -7.75 5.74 19.48
CA PRO A 66 -9.06 6.09 20.02
C PRO A 66 -10.12 6.11 18.92
N ALA A 67 -11.40 6.06 19.32
CA ALA A 67 -12.52 6.23 18.42
C ALA A 67 -12.48 7.60 17.72
N GLY A 68 -12.91 7.64 16.46
CA GLY A 68 -12.93 8.84 15.64
C GLY A 68 -12.14 8.69 14.34
N ARG A 69 -11.98 9.81 13.65
CA ARG A 69 -11.33 9.89 12.34
C ARG A 69 -9.87 10.26 12.47
N HIS A 70 -9.02 9.47 11.83
CA HIS A 70 -7.57 9.60 11.84
C HIS A 70 -7.02 9.76 10.43
N MET A 71 -5.88 10.44 10.33
CA MET A 71 -5.17 10.64 9.07
C MET A 71 -3.67 10.60 9.31
N PHE A 72 -2.95 9.88 8.46
CA PHE A 72 -1.49 9.86 8.48
C PHE A 72 -0.91 9.63 7.09
N VAL A 73 0.36 10.02 6.90
CA VAL A 73 1.12 9.74 5.68
C VAL A 73 2.00 8.53 5.91
N PHE A 74 1.80 7.49 5.10
CA PHE A 74 2.63 6.29 5.08
C PHE A 74 3.61 6.38 3.91
N GLN A 75 4.89 6.60 4.25
CA GLN A 75 5.99 6.64 3.28
C GLN A 75 6.91 5.43 3.44
N VAL A 76 7.22 4.75 2.34
CA VAL A 76 8.15 3.61 2.32
C VAL A 76 9.59 4.09 2.49
N ARG A 77 10.35 3.48 3.41
CA ARG A 77 11.79 3.74 3.53
C ARG A 77 12.59 2.97 2.47
N LEU A 78 13.20 3.71 1.55
CA LEU A 78 13.88 3.19 0.34
C LEU A 78 15.09 2.26 0.59
N PHE A 79 15.57 2.15 1.83
CA PHE A 79 16.82 1.42 2.13
C PHE A 79 16.70 -0.10 2.01
N LEU A 80 15.49 -0.68 2.10
CA LEU A 80 15.28 -2.14 1.98
C LEU A 80 14.83 -2.60 0.58
N VAL A 81 14.30 -1.70 -0.24
CA VAL A 81 13.89 -1.98 -1.64
C VAL A 81 15.10 -2.22 -2.56
N ASN A 82 16.27 -1.70 -2.17
CA ASN A 82 17.48 -1.63 -3.01
C ASN A 82 18.15 -2.98 -3.32
N ILE A 83 17.85 -4.06 -2.58
CA ILE A 83 18.50 -5.36 -2.83
C ILE A 83 17.79 -6.17 -3.93
N TYR A 84 16.46 -6.09 -4.06
CA TYR A 84 15.70 -6.88 -5.06
C TYR A 84 15.21 -6.08 -6.27
N ALA A 85 14.91 -4.78 -6.11
CA ALA A 85 14.61 -3.90 -7.25
C ALA A 85 15.76 -3.84 -8.26
N ARG A 86 17.01 -3.91 -7.78
CA ARG A 86 18.22 -3.95 -8.62
C ARG A 86 18.36 -5.26 -9.40
N TYR A 87 17.72 -6.34 -8.95
CA TYR A 87 17.68 -7.61 -9.66
C TYR A 87 16.61 -7.62 -10.78
N ILE A 88 15.45 -7.00 -10.54
CA ILE A 88 14.36 -6.91 -11.54
C ILE A 88 14.66 -5.84 -12.62
N ALA A 89 15.16 -4.66 -12.22
CA ALA A 89 15.47 -3.57 -13.16
C ALA A 89 16.58 -3.93 -14.17
N ASN A 90 17.52 -4.82 -13.80
CA ASN A 90 18.58 -5.28 -14.70
C ASN A 90 18.13 -6.34 -15.72
N ARG A 91 16.88 -6.84 -15.66
CA ARG A 91 16.36 -7.86 -16.59
C ARG A 91 15.33 -7.35 -17.60
N LEU A 92 14.75 -6.17 -17.40
CA LEU A 92 13.71 -5.63 -18.27
C LEU A 92 13.90 -4.12 -18.50
N SER A 93 14.61 -3.78 -19.57
CA SER A 93 14.83 -2.39 -20.02
C SER A 93 13.63 -1.75 -20.74
N HIS A 94 12.46 -2.40 -20.78
CA HIS A 94 11.35 -1.97 -21.66
C HIS A 94 9.93 -2.25 -21.14
N VAL A 95 9.65 -2.09 -19.84
CA VAL A 95 8.26 -2.14 -19.36
C VAL A 95 8.00 -1.03 -18.36
N VAL A 96 7.11 -0.12 -18.75
CA VAL A 96 6.46 0.85 -17.85
C VAL A 96 5.63 0.05 -16.86
N LEU A 97 6.15 -0.13 -15.64
CA LEU A 97 5.45 -0.88 -14.60
C LEU A 97 4.42 0.05 -13.96
N ILE A 98 3.15 -0.12 -14.35
CA ILE A 98 1.99 0.37 -13.60
C ILE A 98 2.02 -0.36 -12.24
N PRO A 99 2.22 0.33 -11.10
CA PRO A 99 2.18 -0.33 -9.81
C PRO A 99 0.70 -0.59 -9.47
N PHE A 100 0.22 -1.80 -9.73
CA PHE A 100 -1.02 -2.28 -9.10
C PHE A 100 -0.73 -2.49 -7.62
N LEU A 101 -0.80 -1.40 -6.86
CA LEU A 101 -0.66 -1.43 -5.41
C LEU A 101 -2.00 -1.88 -4.82
N TRP A 102 -2.12 -3.18 -4.56
CA TRP A 102 -3.27 -3.69 -3.83
C TRP A 102 -3.12 -3.36 -2.35
N VAL A 103 -3.89 -2.38 -1.87
CA VAL A 103 -4.17 -2.24 -0.43
C VAL A 103 -5.10 -3.40 -0.06
N LYS A 104 -4.54 -4.60 0.21
CA LYS A 104 -5.28 -5.73 0.81
C LYS A 104 -5.62 -5.33 2.25
N SER A 105 -6.70 -4.58 2.42
CA SER A 105 -7.33 -4.38 3.73
C SER A 105 -7.94 -5.70 4.17
N LEU A 106 -7.50 -6.18 5.33
CA LEU A 106 -8.08 -7.30 6.07
C LEU A 106 -9.51 -6.94 6.50
N CYS A 107 -10.49 -7.12 5.61
CA CYS A 107 -11.88 -7.41 5.98
C CYS A 107 -12.66 -7.95 4.78
N CYS A 108 -13.33 -9.07 5.00
CA CYS A 108 -14.18 -9.80 4.05
C CYS A 108 -15.17 -8.93 3.26
N CYS A 109 -15.43 -9.42 2.04
CA CYS A 109 -16.57 -9.14 1.16
C CYS A 109 -16.53 -7.84 0.36
N CYS A 110 -16.54 -8.00 -0.96
CA CYS A 110 -16.97 -7.02 -1.96
C CYS A 110 -16.11 -5.76 -2.11
N ILE A 111 -14.98 -5.85 -2.83
CA ILE A 111 -14.48 -4.71 -3.59
C ILE A 111 -14.42 -5.12 -5.06
N HIS A 112 -15.49 -4.69 -5.74
CA HIS A 112 -15.60 -4.61 -7.18
C HIS A 112 -14.30 -4.08 -7.79
N PHE A 113 -13.87 -4.69 -8.88
CA PHE A 113 -12.90 -4.19 -9.85
C PHE A 113 -12.96 -2.66 -9.95
N LEU A 114 -12.09 -1.95 -9.23
CA LEU A 114 -11.68 -0.60 -9.62
C LEU A 114 -10.55 -0.78 -10.62
N SER A 115 -10.97 -1.21 -11.81
CA SER A 115 -10.25 -1.02 -13.06
C SER A 115 -10.12 0.49 -13.28
N ALA A 116 -9.12 1.11 -12.68
CA ALA A 116 -8.62 2.37 -13.20
C ALA A 116 -7.83 2.04 -14.48
N SER A 117 -8.55 2.02 -15.61
CA SER A 117 -7.95 2.25 -16.92
C SER A 117 -7.13 3.53 -16.85
N LEU A 118 -5.82 3.40 -16.83
CA LEU A 118 -4.93 4.46 -17.27
C LEU A 118 -4.34 3.99 -18.58
N MET A 119 -4.92 4.53 -19.66
CA MET A 119 -4.41 4.50 -21.03
C MET A 119 -2.90 4.71 -21.02
N PHE A 120 -2.16 3.70 -21.48
CA PHE A 120 -1.32 3.77 -22.67
C PHE A 120 -1.35 2.42 -23.37
#